data_AF-T1GZX8-F1
#
_entry.id   AF-T1GZX8-F1
#
_cell.length_a   1.000
_cell.length_b   1.000
_cell.length_c   1.000
_cell.angle_alpha   90.00
_cell.angle_beta   90.00
_cell.angle_gamma   90.00
#
_symmetry.space_group_name_H-M   'P 1'
#
loop_
_entity.id
_entity.type
_entity.pdbx_description
1 polymer ?
#
loop_
_entity_poly.entity_id
_entity_poly.type
_entity_poly.pdbx_seq_one_letter_code
_entity_poly.pdbx_strand_id
1 'polypeptide(L)'
;MQDATAQMALLQFISSGLKKVAVPSTVHCDHLIEAQVGGEKDLARAKDLNKEVYNFLASACSKYGLGFWKPGSGIIHQIILENYAFPVIN
;
A
#
# COMPACT_ATOMS: atom_id res chain seq x y z
N MET A 1 0.49 6.12 -1.27
CA MET A 1 1.83 5.56 -1.55
C MET A 1 1.66 4.17 -2.13
N GLN A 2 2.59 3.73 -2.98
CA GLN A 2 2.62 2.35 -3.51
C GLN A 2 3.73 1.54 -2.83
N ASP A 3 3.58 0.23 -2.70
CA ASP A 3 4.40 -0.64 -1.84
C ASP A 3 5.91 -0.62 -2.11
N ALA A 4 6.36 -0.35 -3.35
CA ALA A 4 7.79 -0.19 -3.64
C ALA A 4 8.39 1.11 -3.04
N THR A 5 7.58 2.14 -2.82
CA THR A 5 8.03 3.41 -2.20
C THR A 5 7.54 3.59 -0.76
N ALA A 6 6.45 2.91 -0.37
CA ALA A 6 5.84 3.02 0.95
C ALA A 6 6.74 2.48 2.07
N GLN A 7 7.58 1.49 1.77
CA GLN A 7 8.48 0.89 2.76
C GLN A 7 9.40 1.94 3.38
N MET A 8 10.16 2.66 2.55
CA MET A 8 11.09 3.67 3.04
C MET A 8 10.38 4.90 3.59
N ALA A 9 9.26 5.33 2.98
CA ALA A 9 8.47 6.44 3.49
C ALA A 9 7.94 6.17 4.90
N LEU A 10 7.48 4.95 5.18
CA LEU A 10 7.02 4.56 6.52
C LEU A 10 8.17 4.39 7.52
N LEU A 11 9.35 3.92 7.09
CA LEU A 11 10.54 3.90 7.96
C LEU A 11 10.95 5.31 8.38
N GLN A 12 10.93 6.28 7.46
CA GLN A 12 11.19 7.68 7.77
C GLN A 12 10.11 8.27 8.68
N PHE A 13 8.83 7.93 8.45
CA PHE A 13 7.74 8.33 9.32
C PHE A 13 7.89 7.76 10.74
N ILE A 14 8.27 6.49 10.89
CA ILE A 14 8.57 5.86 12.17
C ILE A 14 9.70 6.61 12.89
N SER A 15 10.75 6.99 12.16
CA SER A 15 11.88 7.75 12.70
C SER A 15 11.50 9.16 13.17
N SER A 16 10.39 9.74 12.70
CA SER A 16 9.92 11.05 13.15
C SER A 16 9.36 11.06 14.57
N GLY A 17 9.01 9.89 15.12
CA GLY A 17 8.36 9.76 16.43
C GLY A 17 6.90 10.23 16.48
N LEU A 18 6.31 10.61 15.35
CA LEU A 18 4.90 10.97 15.26
C LEU A 18 3.98 9.77 15.52
N LYS A 19 2.88 10.00 16.25
CA LYS A 19 1.96 8.93 16.67
C LYS A 19 1.00 8.47 15.58
N LYS A 20 0.66 9.33 14.62
CA LYS A 20 -0.25 9.05 13.50
C LYS A 20 -0.07 10.06 12.37
N VAL A 21 -0.49 9.72 11.16
CA VAL A 21 -0.51 10.64 10.02
C VAL A 21 -1.45 11.83 10.26
N ALA A 22 -1.12 12.99 9.69
CA ALA A 22 -1.89 14.23 9.86
C ALA A 22 -3.08 14.33 8.89
N VAL A 23 -3.01 13.67 7.73
CA VAL A 23 -4.03 13.70 6.68
C VAL A 23 -4.36 12.29 6.20
N PRO A 24 -5.55 12.05 5.62
CA PRO A 24 -5.90 10.76 5.05
C PRO A 24 -4.81 10.26 4.10
N SER A 25 -4.29 9.07 4.39
CA SER A 25 -3.16 8.47 3.68
C SER A 25 -3.43 6.99 3.44
N THR A 26 -3.04 6.48 2.27
CA THR A 26 -3.25 5.08 1.89
C THR A 26 -1.96 4.46 1.33
N VAL A 27 -1.76 3.17 1.61
CA VAL A 27 -0.73 2.31 0.99
C VAL A 27 -1.43 1.29 0.07
N HIS A 28 -0.87 1.08 -1.12
CA HIS A 28 -1.39 0.17 -2.14
C HIS A 28 -0.33 -0.86 -2.51
N CYS A 29 -0.67 -2.15 -2.47
CA CYS A 29 0.25 -3.25 -2.79
C CYS A 29 0.09 -3.73 -4.23
N ASP A 30 0.78 -3.08 -5.16
CA ASP A 30 0.65 -3.29 -6.60
C ASP A 30 1.99 -3.50 -7.34
N HIS A 31 3.14 -3.16 -6.76
CA HIS A 31 4.45 -3.26 -7.46
C HIS A 31 5.21 -4.55 -7.16
N LEU A 32 4.85 -5.30 -6.11
CA LEU A 32 5.55 -6.52 -5.71
C LEU A 32 4.91 -7.82 -6.24
N ILE A 33 4.02 -7.72 -7.23
CA ILE A 33 3.38 -8.86 -7.90
C ILE A 33 4.01 -9.03 -9.28
N GLU A 34 4.87 -10.03 -9.43
CA GLU A 34 5.52 -10.35 -10.70
C GLU A 34 4.60 -11.26 -11.55
N ALA A 35 4.37 -10.86 -12.80
CA ALA A 35 3.66 -11.67 -13.78
C ALA A 35 4.56 -12.82 -14.27
N GLN A 36 4.09 -14.05 -14.14
CA GLN A 36 4.86 -15.24 -14.54
C GLN A 36 3.97 -16.32 -15.17
N VAL A 37 2.88 -16.72 -14.51
CA VAL A 37 2.03 -17.84 -14.95
C VAL A 37 0.57 -17.41 -15.18
N GLY A 38 0.11 -16.37 -14.48
CA GLY A 38 -1.27 -15.89 -14.55
C GLY A 38 -1.76 -15.36 -13.21
N GLY A 39 -2.78 -14.49 -13.25
CA GLY A 39 -3.16 -13.62 -12.12
C GLY A 39 -3.32 -14.31 -10.76
N GLU A 40 -4.09 -15.39 -10.67
CA GLU A 40 -4.31 -16.07 -9.38
C GLU A 40 -3.05 -16.72 -8.81
N LYS A 41 -2.29 -17.43 -9.66
CA LYS A 41 -1.06 -18.11 -9.25
C LYS A 41 0.03 -17.12 -8.89
N ASP A 42 0.15 -16.05 -9.65
CA ASP A 42 1.13 -14.99 -9.42
C ASP A 42 0.80 -14.20 -8.15
N LEU A 43 -0.48 -13.94 -7.89
CA LEU A 43 -0.92 -13.29 -6.65
C LEU A 43 -0.66 -14.16 -5.42
N ALA A 44 -0.94 -15.47 -5.50
CA ALA A 44 -0.65 -16.40 -4.41
C ALA A 44 0.86 -16.43 -4.12
N ARG A 45 1.68 -16.60 -5.16
CA ARG A 45 3.14 -16.57 -5.05
C ARG A 45 3.66 -15.26 -4.47
N ALA A 46 3.13 -14.12 -4.91
CA ALA A 46 3.54 -12.81 -4.43
C ALA A 46 3.22 -12.62 -2.94
N LYS A 47 2.08 -13.14 -2.45
CA LYS A 47 1.70 -13.10 -1.03
C LYS A 47 2.65 -13.90 -0.16
N ASP A 48 3.14 -15.04 -0.64
CA ASP A 48 4.11 -15.86 0.08
C ASP A 48 5.51 -15.23 0.04
N LEU A 49 5.98 -14.83 -1.15
CA LEU A 49 7.32 -14.27 -1.35
C LEU A 49 7.52 -12.94 -0.61
N ASN A 50 6.53 -12.05 -0.65
CA ASN A 50 6.61 -10.71 -0.06
C ASN A 50 5.87 -10.60 1.28
N LYS A 51 5.60 -11.73 1.93
CA LYS A 51 4.83 -11.78 3.19
C LYS A 51 5.35 -10.83 4.25
N GLU A 52 6.67 -10.73 4.40
CA GLU A 52 7.32 -9.84 5.36
C GLU A 52 6.98 -8.37 5.09
N VAL A 53 7.17 -7.93 3.84
CA VAL A 53 6.87 -6.56 3.42
C VAL A 53 5.39 -6.24 3.61
N TYR A 54 4.49 -7.13 3.17
CA TYR A 54 3.05 -6.92 3.34
C TYR A 54 2.63 -6.87 4.81
N ASN A 55 3.22 -7.69 5.67
CA ASN A 55 2.96 -7.64 7.12
C ASN A 55 3.48 -6.35 7.75
N PHE A 56 4.67 -5.90 7.36
CA PHE A 56 5.21 -4.62 7.79
C PHE A 56 4.27 -3.47 7.39
N LEU A 57 3.91 -3.38 6.12
CA LEU A 57 3.03 -2.31 5.61
C LEU A 57 1.66 -2.36 6.29
N ALA A 58 1.03 -3.54 6.41
CA ALA A 58 -0.28 -3.67 7.06
C ALA A 58 -0.25 -3.26 8.54
N SER A 59 0.76 -3.70 9.30
CA SER A 59 0.90 -3.37 10.71
C SER A 59 1.26 -1.90 10.94
N ALA A 60 2.13 -1.33 10.11
CA ALA A 60 2.46 0.09 10.15
C ALA A 60 1.25 0.97 9.79
N CYS A 61 0.48 0.59 8.76
CA CYS A 61 -0.76 1.29 8.41
C CYS A 61 -1.76 1.27 9.57
N SER A 62 -1.98 0.10 10.17
CA SER A 62 -2.85 -0.03 11.34
C SER A 62 -2.36 0.79 12.54
N LYS A 63 -1.04 0.85 12.78
CA LYS A 63 -0.45 1.58 13.91
C LYS A 63 -0.54 3.11 13.75
N TYR A 64 -0.28 3.61 12.55
CA TYR A 64 -0.14 5.05 12.29
C TYR A 64 -1.36 5.69 11.61
N GLY A 65 -2.44 4.93 11.42
CA GLY A 65 -3.72 5.46 10.92
C GLY A 65 -3.77 5.65 9.40
N LEU A 66 -3.11 4.78 8.63
CA LEU A 66 -3.20 4.75 7.16
C LEU A 66 -4.17 3.67 6.71
N GLY A 67 -4.86 3.92 5.59
CA GLY A 67 -5.59 2.87 4.87
C GLY A 67 -4.62 1.90 4.17
N PHE A 68 -5.00 0.62 4.09
CA PHE A 68 -4.17 -0.42 3.49
C PHE A 68 -4.96 -1.20 2.43
N TRP A 69 -4.60 -1.02 1.16
CA TRP A 69 -5.11 -1.80 0.03
C TRP A 69 -4.22 -3.02 -0.19
N LYS A 70 -4.81 -4.20 -0.01
CA LYS A 70 -4.10 -5.49 0.03
C LYS A 70 -3.52 -5.87 -1.34
N PRO A 71 -2.54 -6.80 -1.39
CA PRO A 71 -2.06 -7.34 -2.65
C PRO A 71 -3.22 -7.91 -3.48
N GLY A 72 -3.30 -7.47 -4.74
CA GLY A 72 -4.37 -7.85 -5.67
C GLY A 72 -5.61 -6.94 -5.63
N SER A 73 -5.61 -5.86 -4.84
CA SER A 73 -6.70 -4.88 -4.84
C SER A 73 -6.79 -4.07 -6.13
N GLY A 74 -5.66 -3.83 -6.81
CA GLY A 74 -5.59 -3.03 -8.04
C GLY A 74 -4.41 -2.07 -8.04
N ILE A 75 -4.13 -1.47 -9.20
CA ILE A 75 -3.06 -0.48 -9.37
C ILE A 75 -3.46 0.82 -8.65
N ILE A 76 -2.51 1.44 -7.94
CA ILE A 76 -2.71 2.62 -7.09
C ILE A 76 -3.52 3.73 -7.78
N HIS A 77 -3.20 4.07 -9.02
CA HIS A 77 -3.85 5.16 -9.74
C HIS A 77 -5.31 4.86 -10.12
N GLN A 78 -5.62 3.59 -10.41
CA GLN A 78 -6.99 3.16 -10.69
C GLN A 78 -7.84 3.26 -9.42
N ILE A 79 -7.33 2.72 -8.31
CA ILE A 79 -8.00 2.79 -7.02
C ILE A 79 -8.19 4.25 -6.57
N ILE A 80 -7.19 5.11 -6.80
CA ILE A 80 -7.33 6.55 -6.54
C ILE A 80 -8.44 7.16 -7.36
N LEU A 81 -8.49 6.91 -8.67
CA LEU A 81 -9.51 7.48 -9.54
C LEU A 81 -10.93 7.04 -9.14
N GLU A 82 -11.09 5.76 -8.80
CA GLU A 82 -12.39 5.17 -8.46
C GLU A 82 -12.91 5.53 -7.07
N ASN A 83 -12.02 5.84 -6.11
CA ASN A 83 -12.39 5.94 -4.70
C ASN A 83 -12.02 7.26 -4.01
N TYR A 84 -11.02 8.00 -4.51
CA TYR A 84 -10.41 9.11 -3.79
C TYR A 84 -10.31 10.41 -4.59
N ALA A 85 -10.28 10.34 -5.92
CA ALA A 85 -10.20 11.51 -6.77
C ALA A 85 -11.58 12.12 -6.99
N PHE A 86 -11.72 13.41 -6.71
CA PHE A 86 -12.91 14.19 -7.02
C PHE A 86 -12.50 15.61 -7.45
N PRO A 87 -13.29 16.29 -8.31
CA PRO A 87 -13.03 17.68 -8.65
C PRO A 87 -13.05 18.56 -7.39
N VAL A 88 -12.05 19.43 -7.24
CA VAL A 88 -12.11 20.50 -6.24
C VAL A 88 -13.05 21.56 -6.80
N ILE A 89 -14.20 21.77 -6.16
CA ILE A 89 -15.07 22.92 -6.44
C ILE A 89 -14.46 24.10 -5.66
N ASN A 90 -13.94 25.09 -6.40
CA ASN A 90 -13.63 26.42 -5.85
C ASN A 90 -14.91 27.27 -5.83
#